data_AF-A0A6N7H4K5-F1
#
_entry.id   AF-A0A6N7H4K5-F1
#
_cell.length_a   1.000
_cell.length_b   1.000
_cell.length_c   1.000
_cell.angle_alpha   90.00
_cell.angle_beta   90.00
_cell.angle_gamma   90.00
#
_symmetry.space_group_name_H-M   'P 1'
#
loop_
_entity.id
_entity.type
_entity.pdbx_description
1 polymer ?
#
loop_
_entity_poly.entity_id
_entity_poly.type
_entity_poly.pdbx_seq_one_letter_code
_entity_poly.pdbx_strand_id
1 'polypeptide(L)'
;MQVDEPLPDLVSERLANRQYDVAFSEWRKALSRLAGDRDGAITVARSLLETTCKIALKEVGATHDKNWDLPKLYYIAATELGISPTQRTDELFRSIFGASQSIVNRVGELRNKLGDAHGKGNLDLAVPKHHAELAVNLAGSICCFLVSCLESTIAAKKLVTAAIVLDAVG
;
A
#
# COMPACT_ATOMS: atom_id res chain seq x y z
N MET A 1 -1.68 18.67 23.78
CA MET A 1 -2.90 18.59 22.95
C MET A 1 -2.63 17.54 21.91
N GLN A 2 -3.34 16.41 21.94
CA GLN A 2 -3.27 15.44 20.85
C GLN A 2 -3.88 16.15 19.64
N VAL A 3 -3.10 16.35 18.59
CA VAL A 3 -3.62 16.86 17.32
C VAL A 3 -4.34 15.67 16.71
N ASP A 4 -5.65 15.78 16.54
CA ASP A 4 -6.44 14.82 15.78
C ASP A 4 -5.87 14.79 14.37
N GLU A 5 -5.39 13.62 13.93
CA GLU A 5 -4.84 13.41 12.59
C GLU A 5 -5.72 12.36 11.90
N PRO A 6 -6.84 12.78 11.27
CA PRO A 6 -7.90 11.85 10.86
C PRO A 6 -7.44 10.73 9.93
N LEU A 7 -6.48 11.01 9.05
CA LEU A 7 -5.95 9.99 8.14
C LEU A 7 -5.04 9.01 8.91
N PRO A 8 -4.03 9.45 9.69
CA PRO A 8 -3.29 8.53 10.54
C PRO A 8 -4.11 7.68 11.49
N ASP A 9 -5.16 8.24 12.07
CA ASP A 9 -6.06 7.50 12.96
C ASP A 9 -6.85 6.44 12.17
N LEU A 10 -7.42 6.80 11.02
CA LEU A 10 -8.11 5.87 10.12
C LEU A 10 -7.20 4.71 9.67
N VAL A 11 -5.95 5.01 9.28
CA VAL A 11 -4.99 3.98 8.85
C VAL A 11 -4.61 3.07 10.01
N SER A 12 -4.39 3.65 11.19
CA SER A 12 -4.06 2.87 12.39
C SER A 12 -5.20 1.95 12.80
N GLU A 13 -6.44 2.45 12.77
CA GLU A 13 -7.64 1.65 13.03
C GLU A 13 -7.77 0.48 12.03
N ARG A 14 -7.62 0.77 10.72
CA ARG A 14 -7.70 -0.25 9.67
C ARG A 14 -6.68 -1.37 9.83
N LEU A 15 -5.47 -1.02 10.26
CA LEU A 15 -4.36 -1.96 10.42
C LEU A 15 -4.29 -2.59 11.83
N ALA A 16 -5.20 -2.22 12.75
CA ALA A 16 -5.26 -2.75 14.12
C ALA A 16 -5.86 -4.18 14.18
N ASN A 17 -5.36 -5.07 13.32
CA ASN A 17 -5.71 -6.49 13.29
C ASN A 17 -4.44 -7.32 13.10
N ARG A 18 -4.36 -8.47 13.78
CA ARG A 18 -3.24 -9.42 13.71
C ARG A 18 -2.84 -9.80 12.29
N GLN A 19 -3.79 -9.87 11.36
CA GLN A 19 -3.53 -10.16 9.95
C GLN A 19 -2.60 -9.12 9.29
N TYR A 20 -2.59 -7.89 9.80
CA TYR A 20 -1.87 -6.75 9.25
C TYR A 20 -0.74 -6.24 10.14
N ASP A 21 -0.34 -6.98 11.18
CA ASP A 21 0.66 -6.55 12.18
C ASP A 21 1.96 -6.01 11.57
N VAL A 22 2.44 -6.65 10.49
CA VAL A 22 3.68 -6.23 9.81
C VAL A 22 3.47 -4.87 9.11
N ALA A 23 2.37 -4.72 8.37
CA ALA A 23 2.02 -3.43 7.75
C ALA A 23 1.76 -2.35 8.81
N PHE A 24 1.10 -2.70 9.91
CA PHE A 24 0.85 -1.76 11.01
C PHE A 24 2.16 -1.30 11.67
N SER A 25 3.12 -2.21 11.83
CA SER A 25 4.46 -1.88 12.33
C SER A 25 5.19 -0.91 11.40
N GLU A 26 5.10 -1.11 10.08
CA GLU A 26 5.69 -0.20 9.09
C GLU A 26 4.99 1.15 9.11
N TRP A 27 3.67 1.19 9.17
CA TRP A 27 2.88 2.41 9.30
C TRP A 27 3.33 3.26 10.50
N ARG A 28 3.35 2.68 11.71
CA ARG A 28 3.80 3.38 12.92
C ARG A 28 5.24 3.85 12.82
N LYS A 29 6.11 3.03 12.22
CA LYS A 29 7.51 3.38 12.02
C LYS A 29 7.65 4.57 11.05
N ALA A 30 6.88 4.61 9.96
CA ALA A 30 6.89 5.74 9.02
C ALA A 30 6.50 7.04 9.73
N LEU A 31 5.40 7.04 10.49
CA LEU A 31 4.95 8.20 11.27
C LEU A 31 6.01 8.68 12.26
N SER A 32 6.61 7.76 13.04
CA SER A 32 7.62 8.11 14.05
C SER A 32 8.84 8.83 13.48
N ARG A 33 9.13 8.62 12.19
CA ARG A 33 10.30 9.17 11.50
C ARG A 33 10.08 10.55 10.89
N LEU A 34 8.84 10.99 10.70
CA LEU A 34 8.52 12.28 10.05
C LEU A 34 9.17 13.50 10.73
N ALA A 35 9.40 13.45 12.05
CA ALA A 35 9.99 14.54 12.80
C ALA A 35 11.52 14.68 12.59
N GLY A 36 12.25 13.57 12.37
CA GLY A 36 13.72 13.56 12.43
C GLY A 36 14.46 12.74 11.37
N ASP A 37 13.79 11.82 10.68
CA ASP A 37 14.36 10.93 9.66
C ASP A 37 13.40 10.83 8.46
N ARG A 38 13.24 11.94 7.72
CA ARG A 38 12.22 12.06 6.68
C ARG A 38 12.47 11.14 5.48
N ASP A 39 13.72 10.95 5.11
CA ASP A 39 14.13 9.98 4.07
C ASP A 39 13.83 8.55 4.52
N GLY A 40 14.10 8.25 5.78
CA GLY A 40 13.72 6.99 6.39
C GLY A 40 12.21 6.82 6.52
N ALA A 41 11.43 7.89 6.68
CA ALA A 41 9.97 7.84 6.66
C ALA A 41 9.45 7.45 5.26
N ILE A 42 9.98 8.06 4.20
CA ILE A 42 9.65 7.73 2.81
C ILE A 42 10.06 6.30 2.47
N THR A 43 11.23 5.86 2.94
CA THR A 43 11.69 4.49 2.76
C THR A 43 10.74 3.49 3.40
N VAL A 44 10.26 3.78 4.62
CA VAL A 44 9.30 2.91 5.30
C VAL A 44 7.91 2.97 4.66
N ALA A 45 7.49 4.11 4.12
CA ALA A 45 6.25 4.23 3.34
C ALA A 45 6.26 3.32 2.10
N ARG A 46 7.41 3.21 1.42
CA ARG A 46 7.59 2.23 0.34
C ARG A 46 7.46 0.79 0.88
N SER A 47 8.11 0.47 2.00
CA SER A 47 8.03 -0.86 2.60
C SER A 47 6.58 -1.22 2.98
N LEU A 48 5.81 -0.27 3.52
CA LEU A 48 4.38 -0.43 3.80
C LEU A 48 3.60 -0.88 2.56
N LEU A 49 3.82 -0.24 1.40
CA LEU A 49 3.17 -0.62 0.15
C LEU A 49 3.59 -2.02 -0.31
N GLU A 50 4.89 -2.35 -0.24
CA GLU A 50 5.39 -3.67 -0.61
C GLU A 50 4.80 -4.77 0.28
N THR A 51 4.80 -4.57 1.60
CA THR A 51 4.24 -5.50 2.58
C THR A 51 2.74 -5.68 2.38
N THR A 52 2.01 -4.60 2.14
CA THR A 52 0.56 -4.66 1.89
C THR A 52 0.25 -5.47 0.63
N CYS A 53 1.01 -5.27 -0.45
CA CYS A 53 0.87 -6.08 -1.66
C CYS A 53 1.17 -7.56 -1.41
N LYS A 54 2.23 -7.86 -0.65
CA LYS A 54 2.60 -9.24 -0.29
C LYS A 54 1.54 -9.92 0.57
N ILE A 55 0.95 -9.20 1.53
CA ILE A 55 -0.18 -9.66 2.33
C ILE A 55 -1.36 -9.97 1.40
N ALA A 56 -1.76 -9.03 0.54
CA ALA A 56 -2.87 -9.24 -0.39
C ALA A 56 -2.69 -10.49 -1.27
N LEU A 57 -1.51 -10.64 -1.90
CA LEU A 57 -1.19 -11.80 -2.73
C LEU A 57 -1.24 -13.10 -1.93
N LYS A 58 -0.65 -13.13 -0.73
CA LYS A 58 -0.70 -14.30 0.14
C LYS A 58 -2.14 -14.69 0.48
N GLU A 59 -2.96 -13.72 0.87
CA GLU A 59 -4.33 -13.95 1.34
C GLU A 59 -5.30 -14.36 0.21
N VAL A 60 -5.05 -13.93 -1.03
CA VAL A 60 -5.81 -14.42 -2.20
C VAL A 60 -5.30 -15.74 -2.76
N GLY A 61 -4.19 -16.27 -2.23
CA GLY A 61 -3.55 -17.52 -2.69
C GLY A 61 -2.66 -17.35 -3.92
N ALA A 62 -2.27 -16.13 -4.28
CA ALA A 62 -1.40 -15.84 -5.41
C ALA A 62 0.08 -15.92 -5.01
N THR A 63 0.89 -16.56 -5.86
CA THR A 63 2.34 -16.62 -5.66
C THR A 63 3.01 -15.31 -6.04
N HIS A 64 4.01 -14.89 -5.28
CA HIS A 64 4.88 -13.78 -5.66
C HIS A 64 6.36 -14.17 -5.52
N ASP A 65 7.21 -13.57 -6.34
CA ASP A 65 8.66 -13.73 -6.22
C ASP A 65 9.20 -12.69 -5.22
N LYS A 66 10.16 -13.11 -4.40
CA LYS A 66 10.86 -12.24 -3.45
C LYS A 66 11.64 -11.10 -4.11
N ASN A 67 11.97 -11.24 -5.40
CA ASN A 67 12.75 -10.27 -6.17
C ASN A 67 11.89 -9.26 -6.93
N TRP A 68 10.56 -9.35 -6.86
CA TRP A 68 9.71 -8.36 -7.50
C TRP A 68 9.85 -7.00 -6.82
N ASP A 69 9.96 -5.96 -7.63
CA ASP A 69 9.92 -4.59 -7.17
C ASP A 69 8.48 -4.16 -6.86
N LEU A 70 8.34 -3.01 -6.20
CA LEU A 70 7.04 -2.47 -5.82
C LEU A 70 6.09 -2.28 -7.03
N PRO A 71 6.51 -1.71 -8.18
CA PRO A 71 5.66 -1.63 -9.37
C PRO A 71 5.06 -2.97 -9.79
N LYS A 72 5.88 -4.04 -9.83
CA LYS A 72 5.41 -5.37 -10.21
C LYS A 72 4.51 -5.99 -9.14
N LEU A 73 4.89 -5.88 -7.86
CA LEU A 73 4.06 -6.36 -6.74
C LEU A 73 2.67 -5.72 -6.76
N TYR A 74 2.62 -4.40 -6.93
CA TYR A 74 1.36 -3.67 -6.97
C TYR A 74 0.51 -4.06 -8.18
N TYR A 75 1.11 -4.18 -9.37
CA TYR A 75 0.37 -4.55 -10.58
C TYR A 75 -0.31 -5.93 -10.44
N ILE A 76 0.41 -6.92 -9.91
CA ILE A 76 -0.14 -8.26 -9.71
C ILE A 76 -1.19 -8.24 -8.61
N ALA A 77 -0.93 -7.59 -7.47
CA ALA A 77 -1.92 -7.45 -6.40
C ALA A 77 -3.20 -6.77 -6.88
N ALA A 78 -3.08 -5.67 -7.63
CA ALA A 78 -4.21 -4.97 -8.21
C ALA A 78 -5.01 -5.85 -9.18
N THR A 79 -4.34 -6.69 -9.96
CA THR A 79 -4.99 -7.64 -10.87
C THR A 79 -5.76 -8.73 -10.13
N GLU A 80 -5.15 -9.31 -9.08
CA GLU A 80 -5.79 -10.34 -8.25
C GLU A 80 -6.97 -9.79 -7.44
N LEU A 81 -6.92 -8.51 -7.08
CA LEU A 81 -8.00 -7.79 -6.39
C LEU A 81 -9.06 -7.23 -7.35
N GLY A 82 -8.93 -7.43 -8.66
CA GLY A 82 -9.90 -6.94 -9.65
C GLY A 82 -9.92 -5.42 -9.79
N ILE A 83 -8.85 -4.73 -9.39
CA ILE A 83 -8.69 -3.26 -9.48
C ILE A 83 -7.65 -2.86 -10.52
N SER A 84 -7.19 -3.78 -11.37
CA SER A 84 -6.32 -3.43 -12.49
C SER A 84 -7.09 -2.58 -13.50
N PRO A 85 -6.51 -1.49 -14.04
CA PRO A 85 -7.13 -0.69 -15.10
C PRO A 85 -7.57 -1.52 -16.31
N THR A 86 -6.86 -2.61 -16.63
CA THR A 86 -7.19 -3.48 -17.77
C THR A 86 -8.43 -4.34 -17.54
N GLN A 87 -8.89 -4.47 -16.29
CA GLN A 87 -10.07 -5.24 -15.91
C GLN A 87 -11.33 -4.36 -15.78
N ARG A 88 -11.23 -3.05 -16.04
CA ARG A 88 -12.32 -2.09 -15.82
C ARG A 88 -12.81 -1.52 -17.14
N THR A 89 -14.12 -1.65 -17.36
CA THR A 89 -14.85 -1.03 -18.48
C THR A 89 -15.27 0.40 -18.16
N ASP A 90 -15.47 0.71 -16.88
CA ASP A 90 -15.75 2.08 -16.41
C ASP A 90 -14.49 2.95 -16.55
N GLU A 91 -14.58 3.97 -17.40
CA GLU A 91 -13.47 4.87 -17.71
C GLU A 91 -13.00 5.67 -16.49
N LEU A 92 -13.92 6.08 -15.60
CA LEU A 92 -13.58 6.88 -14.43
C LEU A 92 -12.76 6.05 -13.44
N PHE A 93 -13.22 4.84 -13.11
CA PHE A 93 -12.47 3.96 -12.21
C PHE A 93 -11.15 3.48 -12.83
N ARG A 94 -11.12 3.22 -14.14
CA ARG A 94 -9.89 2.91 -14.86
C ARG A 94 -8.85 4.01 -14.69
N SER A 95 -9.27 5.28 -14.80
CA SER A 95 -8.42 6.45 -14.59
C SER A 95 -7.90 6.55 -13.16
N ILE A 96 -8.78 6.39 -12.16
CA ILE A 96 -8.42 6.45 -10.73
C ILE A 96 -7.40 5.36 -10.36
N PHE A 97 -7.60 4.13 -10.83
CA PHE A 97 -6.68 3.03 -10.56
C PHE A 97 -5.34 3.21 -11.27
N GLY A 98 -5.35 3.76 -12.49
CA GLY A 98 -4.13 4.15 -13.19
C GLY A 98 -3.34 5.24 -12.45
N ALA A 99 -4.03 6.26 -11.91
CA ALA A 99 -3.40 7.29 -11.09
C ALA A 99 -2.80 6.72 -9.80
N SER A 100 -3.52 5.79 -9.14
CA SER A 100 -3.04 5.10 -7.94
C SER A 100 -1.77 4.29 -8.23
N GLN A 101 -1.74 3.55 -9.34
CA GLN A 101 -0.54 2.83 -9.79
C GLN A 101 0.63 3.78 -10.05
N SER A 102 0.38 4.94 -10.69
CA SER A 102 1.40 5.96 -10.90
C SER A 102 1.97 6.46 -9.57
N ILE A 103 1.12 6.77 -8.59
CA ILE A 103 1.55 7.19 -7.24
C ILE A 103 2.45 6.14 -6.59
N VAL A 104 2.03 4.87 -6.59
CA VAL A 104 2.84 3.77 -6.02
C VAL A 104 4.22 3.69 -6.68
N ASN A 105 4.27 3.76 -8.01
CA ASN A 105 5.53 3.73 -8.75
C ASN A 105 6.43 4.91 -8.35
N ARG A 106 5.87 6.13 -8.26
CA ARG A 106 6.63 7.33 -7.89
C ARG A 106 7.12 7.29 -6.44
N VAL A 107 6.32 6.77 -5.50
CA VAL A 107 6.77 6.52 -4.11
C VAL A 107 7.90 5.48 -4.08
N GLY A 108 7.81 4.44 -4.91
CA GLY A 108 8.88 3.45 -5.06
C GLY A 108 10.20 4.05 -5.56
N GLU A 109 10.13 4.98 -6.52
CA GLU A 109 11.29 5.67 -7.12
C GLU A 109 11.93 6.71 -6.19
N LEU A 110 11.14 7.34 -5.31
CA LEU A 110 11.59 8.43 -4.42
C LEU A 110 12.82 8.04 -3.58
N ARG A 111 12.84 6.81 -3.04
CA ARG A 111 14.00 6.31 -2.26
C ARG A 111 15.31 6.32 -3.05
N ASN A 112 15.27 5.95 -4.33
CA ASN A 112 16.48 5.85 -5.14
C ASN A 112 17.02 7.25 -5.44
N LYS A 113 16.13 8.20 -5.79
CA LYS A 113 16.53 9.58 -6.07
C LYS A 113 17.05 10.31 -4.84
N LEU A 114 16.43 10.11 -3.67
CA LEU A 114 16.89 10.69 -2.42
C LEU A 114 18.24 10.08 -1.98
N GLY A 115 18.37 8.76 -2.03
CA GLY A 115 19.65 8.10 -1.72
C GLY A 115 20.80 8.53 -2.63
N ASP A 116 20.55 8.69 -3.94
CA ASP A 116 21.56 9.12 -4.91
C ASP A 116 21.92 10.61 -4.78
N ALA A 117 20.96 11.46 -4.38
CA ALA A 117 21.16 12.89 -4.17
C ALA A 117 21.90 13.18 -2.85
N HIS A 118 21.60 12.44 -1.79
CA HIS A 118 22.24 12.61 -0.47
C HIS A 118 23.59 11.91 -0.33
N GLY A 119 23.93 10.99 -1.25
CA GLY A 119 25.27 10.39 -1.32
C GLY A 119 26.34 11.26 -2.00
N LYS A 120 25.98 12.40 -2.61
CA LYS A 120 26.87 13.23 -3.43
C LYS A 120 27.02 14.66 -2.88
N GLY A 121 27.81 14.79 -1.81
CA GLY A 121 28.58 15.99 -1.49
C GLY A 121 27.82 17.20 -0.91
N ASN A 122 28.08 17.47 0.38
CA ASN A 122 28.13 18.76 1.09
C ASN A 122 26.96 19.77 1.01
N LEU A 123 25.85 19.47 0.32
CA LEU A 123 24.62 20.26 0.37
C LEU A 123 23.43 19.30 0.58
N ASP A 124 23.36 18.70 1.77
CA ASP A 124 22.22 17.90 2.21
C ASP A 124 20.98 18.79 2.38
N LEU A 125 20.24 19.01 1.29
CA LEU A 125 18.90 19.59 1.36
C LEU A 125 17.94 18.56 1.92
N ALA A 126 17.86 18.48 3.25
CA ALA A 126 16.93 17.59 3.95
C ALA A 126 15.52 17.71 3.36
N VAL A 127 14.88 16.58 3.06
CA VAL A 127 13.51 16.55 2.54
C VAL A 127 12.59 17.41 3.42
N PRO A 128 11.80 18.34 2.85
CA PRO A 128 10.83 19.09 3.63
C PRO A 128 9.80 18.18 4.30
N LYS A 129 9.43 18.48 5.55
CA LYS A 129 8.49 17.65 6.33
C LYS A 129 7.20 17.36 5.57
N HIS A 130 6.58 18.36 4.96
CA HIS A 130 5.33 18.22 4.22
C HIS A 130 5.43 17.32 2.97
N HIS A 131 6.61 17.21 2.33
CA HIS A 131 6.83 16.27 1.23
C HIS A 131 6.89 14.82 1.72
N ALA A 132 7.58 14.58 2.84
CA ALA A 132 7.61 13.27 3.46
C ALA A 132 6.23 12.85 3.98
N GLU A 133 5.50 13.79 4.60
CA GLU A 133 4.10 13.57 5.03
C GLU A 133 3.20 13.19 3.86
N LEU A 134 3.31 13.88 2.71
CA LEU A 134 2.54 13.52 1.52
C LEU A 134 2.83 12.07 1.08
N ALA A 135 4.10 11.68 1.00
CA ALA A 135 4.46 10.32 0.61
C ALA A 135 3.94 9.25 1.59
N VAL A 136 4.08 9.50 2.90
CA VAL A 136 3.57 8.60 3.96
C VAL A 136 2.05 8.50 3.90
N ASN A 137 1.35 9.63 3.75
CA ASN A 137 -0.12 9.68 3.71
C ASN A 137 -0.70 9.04 2.44
N LEU A 138 -0.05 9.20 1.29
CA LEU A 138 -0.41 8.50 0.06
C LEU A 138 -0.24 6.99 0.22
N ALA A 139 0.88 6.55 0.81
CA ALA A 139 1.11 5.14 1.10
C ALA A 139 0.06 4.56 2.07
N GLY A 140 -0.27 5.28 3.14
CA GLY A 140 -1.30 4.88 4.10
C GLY A 140 -2.70 4.80 3.48
N SER A 141 -3.07 5.78 2.65
CA SER A 141 -4.34 5.79 1.92
C SER A 141 -4.46 4.60 0.95
N ILE A 142 -3.41 4.33 0.17
CA ILE A 142 -3.38 3.21 -0.77
C ILE A 142 -3.38 1.87 -0.03
N CYS A 143 -2.66 1.77 1.08
CA CYS A 143 -2.69 0.60 1.96
C CYS A 143 -4.12 0.29 2.43
N CYS A 144 -4.84 1.29 2.97
CA CYS A 144 -6.23 1.12 3.39
C CYS A 144 -7.15 0.69 2.25
N PHE A 145 -6.96 1.27 1.07
CA PHE A 145 -7.72 0.91 -0.12
C PHE A 145 -7.46 -0.55 -0.51
N LEU A 146 -6.20 -0.99 -0.58
CA LEU A 146 -5.83 -2.38 -0.90
C LEU A 146 -6.39 -3.37 0.11
N VAL A 147 -6.31 -3.06 1.41
CA VAL A 147 -6.91 -3.88 2.48
C VAL A 147 -8.42 -3.99 2.30
N SER A 148 -9.11 -2.89 2.01
CA SER A 148 -10.56 -2.90 1.80
C SER A 148 -10.95 -3.75 0.57
N CYS A 149 -10.17 -3.65 -0.51
CA CYS A 149 -10.36 -4.50 -1.69
C CYS A 149 -10.13 -5.98 -1.36
N LEU A 150 -9.07 -6.29 -0.60
CA LEU A 150 -8.76 -7.65 -0.18
C LEU A 150 -9.89 -8.27 0.65
N GLU A 151 -10.37 -7.56 1.67
CA GLU A 151 -11.48 -8.01 2.52
C GLU A 151 -12.73 -8.30 1.67
N SER A 152 -13.05 -7.41 0.73
CA SER A 152 -14.15 -7.58 -0.22
C SER A 152 -13.97 -8.80 -1.12
N THR A 153 -12.77 -8.99 -1.69
CA THR A 153 -12.45 -10.16 -2.53
C THR A 153 -12.56 -11.47 -1.76
N ILE A 154 -12.06 -11.53 -0.51
CA ILE A 154 -12.16 -12.72 0.34
C ILE A 154 -13.63 -13.02 0.68
N ALA A 155 -14.41 -11.99 1.04
CA ALA A 155 -15.83 -12.14 1.33
C ALA A 155 -16.60 -12.69 0.12
N ALA A 156 -16.35 -12.14 -1.08
CA ALA A 156 -16.97 -12.62 -2.32
C ALA A 156 -16.61 -14.09 -2.62
N LYS A 157 -15.33 -14.49 -2.47
CA LYS A 157 -14.90 -15.89 -2.67
C LYS A 157 -15.61 -16.84 -1.71
N LYS A 158 -15.75 -16.48 -0.43
CA LYS A 158 -16.47 -17.29 0.57
C LYS A 158 -17.94 -17.52 0.20
N LEU A 159 -18.62 -16.49 -0.28
CA LEU A 159 -20.03 -16.60 -0.71
C LEU A 159 -20.19 -17.55 -1.90
N VAL A 160 -19.31 -17.47 -2.90
CA VAL A 160 -19.32 -18.35 -4.06
C VAL A 160 -19.08 -19.81 -3.66
N THR A 161 -18.08 -20.07 -2.79
CA THR A 161 -17.82 -21.42 -2.29
C THR A 161 -19.02 -21.98 -1.52
N ALA A 162 -19.67 -21.18 -0.68
CA ALA A 162 -20.86 -21.60 0.04
C ALA A 162 -22.03 -21.98 -0.89
N ALA A 163 -22.25 -21.21 -1.97
CA ALA A 163 -23.28 -21.51 -2.96
C ALA A 163 -23.03 -22.83 -3.68
N ILE A 164 -21.79 -23.08 -4.15
CA ILE A 164 -21.42 -24.33 -4.84
C ILE A 164 -21.62 -25.55 -3.93
N VAL A 165 -21.30 -25.43 -2.64
CA VAL A 165 -21.49 -26.53 -1.67
C VAL A 165 -22.97 -26.83 -1.45
N LEU A 166 -23.84 -25.82 -1.43
CA LEU A 166 -25.29 -26.02 -1.31
C LEU A 166 -25.88 -26.71 -2.54
N ASP A 167 -25.43 -26.33 -3.74
CA ASP A 167 -25.89 -26.96 -5.00
C ASP A 167 -25.41 -28.41 -5.16
N ALA A 168 -24.30 -28.79 -4.51
CA ALA A 168 -23.77 -30.16 -4.57
C ALA A 168 -24.45 -31.15 -3.59
N VAL A 169 -25.26 -30.64 -2.65
CA VAL A 169 -25.91 -31.44 -1.59
C VAL A 169 -27.44 -31.51 -1.78
N GLY A 170 -28.00 -30.73 -2.73
CA GLY A 170 -29.41 -30.77 -3.14
C GLY A 170 -29.64 -31.65 -4.37
#